data_AF-A0A0L0UNS4-F1
#
_entry.id   AF-A0A0L0UNS4-F1
#
_cell.length_a   1.000
_cell.length_b   1.000
_cell.length_c   1.000
_cell.angle_alpha   90.00
_cell.angle_beta   90.00
_cell.angle_gamma   90.00
#
_symmetry.space_group_name_H-M   'P 1'
#
loop_
_entity.id
_entity.type
_entity.pdbx_description
1 polymer ?
#
loop_
_entity_poly.entity_id
_entity_poly.type
_entity_poly.pdbx_seq_one_letter_code
_entity_poly.pdbx_strand_id
1 'polypeptide(L)'
;MDMNLFRSTMTEIVLPTTIGCIPSQLGKAKCGKLKASQWYVLFVYVIPLIITDIFVSDIDKIDPKSNLALIMENIACLVQCTHIVNSRSVKIVHTQRFEDSYRRYNQTSKKIFENLTINPNHHYALHIPEQIKLWGPLGEVAEWTGERLIGKMHSIQTNHRMGELEGTMMKRFCQIQRLEAQDGFSDLTDSNKKVNEQSEPRGRAVIMDNDLYEQLLAYMQVTIPEVRHHQSLPHPIDACILQPDVLFQSTHLCNHTIRVSVASPNNCICFKVQQNIEYGFIHDIIRVTLPGHQSFNLLRIERIENRFCKGARQGSSVFRYWLYQMKTVIGQVFPGRYDFIPTSAVQSIVAYRRLPNNTYGLNSGGVMMVPVNHLSVLQINSSNNLAEGH
;
A
#
# COMPACT_ATOMS: atom_id res chain seq x y z
N MET A 1 0.88 -16.62 -21.83
CA MET A 1 1.34 -16.21 -20.48
C MET A 1 2.12 -17.37 -19.91
N ASP A 2 3.40 -17.19 -19.55
CA ASP A 2 4.14 -18.20 -18.81
C ASP A 2 3.58 -18.27 -17.39
N MET A 3 2.66 -19.21 -17.19
CA MET A 3 1.99 -19.42 -15.91
C MET A 3 2.93 -19.98 -14.83
N ASN A 4 4.07 -20.56 -15.21
CA ASN A 4 5.05 -21.04 -14.26
C ASN A 4 5.86 -19.86 -13.71
N LEU A 5 6.36 -18.99 -14.60
CA LEU A 5 7.02 -17.74 -14.20
C LEU A 5 6.10 -16.89 -13.32
N PHE A 6 4.84 -16.70 -13.72
CA PHE A 6 3.90 -15.94 -12.90
C PHE A 6 3.75 -16.52 -11.48
N ARG A 7 3.63 -17.84 -11.35
CA ARG A 7 3.46 -18.49 -10.05
C ARG A 7 4.72 -18.46 -9.20
N SER A 8 5.91 -18.68 -9.78
CA SER A 8 7.17 -18.59 -9.04
C SER A 8 7.35 -17.17 -8.51
N THR A 9 7.18 -16.17 -9.36
CA THR A 9 7.32 -14.76 -8.99
C THR A 9 6.28 -14.32 -7.95
N MET A 10 5.06 -14.86 -8.02
CA MET A 10 4.03 -14.56 -7.03
C MET A 10 4.44 -14.95 -5.60
N THR A 11 5.30 -15.98 -5.42
CA THR A 11 5.79 -16.38 -4.08
C THR A 11 6.80 -15.39 -3.48
N GLU A 12 7.41 -14.54 -4.30
CA GLU A 12 8.38 -13.52 -3.88
C GLU A 12 7.71 -12.22 -3.44
N ILE A 13 6.40 -12.08 -3.67
CA ILE A 13 5.64 -10.87 -3.34
C ILE A 13 5.34 -10.85 -1.84
N VAL A 14 5.69 -9.72 -1.24
CA VAL A 14 5.35 -9.40 0.15
C VAL A 14 4.13 -8.49 0.16
N LEU A 15 2.99 -9.05 0.59
CA LEU A 15 1.75 -8.30 0.81
C LEU A 15 1.63 -7.92 2.29
N PRO A 16 1.42 -6.64 2.62
CA PRO A 16 1.16 -6.19 3.97
C PRO A 16 -0.05 -6.86 4.61
N THR A 17 -0.08 -6.97 5.94
CA THR A 17 -1.11 -7.70 6.69
C THR A 17 -2.52 -7.14 6.53
N THR A 18 -2.66 -5.89 6.08
CA THR A 18 -3.97 -5.26 5.82
C THR A 18 -4.60 -5.72 4.51
N ILE A 19 -3.83 -6.35 3.63
CA ILE A 19 -4.30 -6.86 2.34
C ILE A 19 -4.72 -8.32 2.49
N GLY A 20 -5.83 -8.69 1.85
CA GLY A 20 -6.29 -10.07 1.81
C GLY A 20 -5.30 -11.01 1.11
N CYS A 21 -5.31 -12.28 1.51
CA CYS A 21 -4.47 -13.30 0.91
C CYS A 21 -5.01 -13.77 -0.45
N ILE A 22 -4.11 -13.99 -1.42
CA ILE A 22 -4.43 -14.71 -2.66
C ILE A 22 -4.04 -16.19 -2.49
N PRO A 23 -4.84 -17.14 -2.99
CA PRO A 23 -4.48 -18.55 -2.97
C PRO A 23 -3.15 -18.81 -3.69
N SER A 24 -2.22 -19.49 -3.03
CA SER A 24 -0.89 -19.84 -3.56
C SER A 24 -0.94 -20.76 -4.79
N GLN A 25 -2.07 -21.41 -5.04
CA GLN A 25 -2.28 -22.34 -6.15
C GLN A 25 -3.08 -21.73 -7.31
N LEU A 26 -3.01 -20.40 -7.49
CA LEU A 26 -3.76 -19.69 -8.52
C LEU A 26 -3.56 -20.31 -9.92
N GLY A 27 -4.67 -20.57 -10.61
CA GLY A 27 -4.71 -21.19 -11.94
C GLY A 27 -4.57 -22.71 -11.97
N LYS A 28 -4.57 -23.42 -10.82
CA LYS A 28 -4.80 -24.87 -10.78
C LYS A 28 -6.31 -25.14 -10.73
N ALA A 29 -6.78 -26.19 -11.41
CA ALA A 29 -8.20 -26.58 -11.44
C ALA A 29 -8.82 -26.74 -10.03
N LYS A 30 -8.01 -27.13 -9.04
CA LYS A 30 -8.43 -27.31 -7.64
C LYS A 30 -8.65 -26.01 -6.84
N CYS A 31 -8.25 -24.85 -7.37
CA CYS A 31 -8.20 -23.59 -6.61
C CYS A 31 -9.58 -22.89 -6.45
N GLY A 32 -10.63 -23.41 -7.10
CA GLY A 32 -11.97 -22.82 -7.08
C GLY A 32 -12.03 -21.47 -7.80
N LYS A 33 -13.16 -20.76 -7.65
CA LYS A 33 -13.36 -19.40 -8.18
C LYS A 33 -12.85 -18.37 -7.17
N LEU A 34 -12.16 -17.34 -7.68
CA LEU A 34 -11.74 -16.22 -6.84
C LEU A 34 -12.95 -15.37 -6.39
N LYS A 35 -12.90 -14.91 -5.14
CA LYS A 35 -13.82 -13.90 -4.61
C LYS A 35 -13.48 -12.50 -5.14
N ALA A 36 -14.44 -11.57 -5.09
CA ALA A 36 -14.23 -10.19 -5.56
C ALA A 36 -13.02 -9.51 -4.89
N SER A 37 -12.84 -9.68 -3.57
CA SER A 37 -11.68 -9.14 -2.85
C SER A 37 -10.36 -9.75 -3.32
N GLN A 38 -10.34 -11.02 -3.72
CA GLN A 38 -9.13 -11.67 -4.23
C GLN A 38 -8.80 -11.21 -5.65
N TRP A 39 -9.82 -10.99 -6.49
CA TRP A 39 -9.65 -10.33 -7.78
C TRP A 39 -9.07 -8.93 -7.63
N TYR A 40 -9.58 -8.15 -6.69
CA TYR A 40 -9.02 -6.83 -6.37
C TYR A 40 -7.54 -6.92 -6.00
N VAL A 41 -7.16 -7.80 -5.06
CA VAL A 41 -5.75 -7.94 -4.66
C VAL A 41 -4.87 -8.36 -5.84
N LEU A 42 -5.39 -9.26 -6.68
CA LEU A 42 -4.69 -9.73 -7.87
C LEU A 42 -4.37 -8.59 -8.84
N PHE A 43 -5.37 -7.78 -9.21
CA PHE A 43 -5.20 -6.71 -10.19
C PHE A 43 -4.48 -5.48 -9.63
N VAL A 44 -4.67 -5.16 -8.36
CA VAL A 44 -4.13 -3.92 -7.77
C VAL A 44 -2.72 -4.10 -7.26
N TYR A 45 -2.36 -5.27 -6.74
CA TYR A 45 -1.05 -5.48 -6.11
C TYR A 45 -0.20 -6.54 -6.80
N VAL A 46 -0.76 -7.70 -7.15
CA VAL A 46 0.06 -8.83 -7.64
C VAL A 46 0.44 -8.70 -9.11
N ILE A 47 -0.53 -8.49 -10.01
CA ILE A 47 -0.27 -8.32 -11.44
C ILE A 47 0.73 -7.18 -11.70
N PRO A 48 0.56 -5.98 -11.12
CA PRO A 48 1.49 -4.88 -11.33
C PRO A 48 2.93 -5.23 -10.96
N LEU A 49 3.14 -6.05 -9.93
CA LEU A 49 4.46 -6.45 -9.45
C LEU A 49 5.12 -7.55 -10.29
N ILE A 50 4.42 -8.18 -11.25
CA ILE A 50 4.93 -9.32 -12.03
C ILE A 50 4.92 -9.03 -13.53
N ILE A 51 3.87 -8.36 -14.02
CA ILE A 51 3.48 -8.45 -15.44
C ILE A 51 4.52 -7.87 -16.41
N THR A 52 5.29 -6.88 -15.96
CA THR A 52 6.38 -6.30 -16.74
C THR A 52 7.48 -7.33 -17.03
N ASP A 53 7.79 -8.25 -16.11
CA ASP A 53 8.80 -9.30 -16.33
C ASP A 53 8.38 -10.27 -17.45
N ILE A 54 7.08 -10.42 -17.68
CA ILE A 54 6.53 -11.39 -18.63
C ILE A 54 6.47 -10.80 -20.05
N PHE A 55 6.11 -9.52 -20.17
CA PHE A 55 5.76 -8.92 -21.45
C PHE A 55 6.67 -7.77 -21.88
N VAL A 56 7.67 -7.38 -21.07
CA VAL A 56 8.64 -6.33 -21.42
C VAL A 56 10.05 -6.91 -21.44
N SER A 57 10.63 -7.04 -22.64
CA SER A 57 12.00 -7.56 -22.81
C SER A 57 13.06 -6.46 -22.75
N ASP A 58 12.77 -5.29 -23.35
CA ASP A 58 13.65 -4.11 -23.34
C ASP A 58 12.82 -2.89 -22.92
N ILE A 59 13.16 -2.30 -21.77
CA ILE A 59 12.45 -1.15 -21.21
C ILE A 59 12.67 0.13 -21.99
N ASP A 60 13.82 0.27 -22.66
CA ASP A 60 14.23 1.47 -23.38
C ASP A 60 13.70 1.47 -24.82
N LYS A 61 13.54 0.28 -25.41
CA LYS A 61 13.06 0.09 -26.79
C LYS A 61 11.81 -0.77 -26.84
N ILE A 62 10.67 -0.14 -26.56
CA ILE A 62 9.36 -0.78 -26.68
C ILE A 62 8.76 -0.42 -28.04
N ASP A 63 8.46 -1.44 -28.86
CA ASP A 63 7.60 -1.27 -30.04
C ASP A 63 6.13 -1.27 -29.60
N PRO A 64 5.41 -0.12 -29.65
CA PRO A 64 4.03 -0.02 -29.22
C PRO A 64 3.05 -0.85 -30.07
N LYS A 65 3.47 -1.28 -31.27
CA LYS A 65 2.64 -2.09 -32.18
C LYS A 65 2.80 -3.58 -31.96
N SER A 66 3.83 -4.00 -31.20
CA SER A 66 4.04 -5.41 -30.89
C SER A 66 2.88 -6.00 -30.08
N ASN A 67 2.60 -7.29 -30.29
CA ASN A 67 1.54 -7.98 -29.54
C ASN A 67 1.79 -7.93 -28.01
N LEU A 68 3.05 -8.01 -27.57
CA LEU A 68 3.43 -7.92 -26.16
C LEU A 68 3.10 -6.54 -25.58
N ALA A 69 3.42 -5.46 -26.31
CA ALA A 69 3.08 -4.10 -25.89
C ALA A 69 1.56 -3.87 -25.85
N LEU A 70 0.81 -4.41 -26.81
CA LEU A 70 -0.66 -4.35 -26.79
C LEU A 70 -1.24 -5.05 -25.56
N ILE A 71 -0.71 -6.23 -25.20
CA ILE A 71 -1.13 -6.96 -23.98
C ILE A 71 -0.80 -6.15 -22.72
N MET A 72 0.39 -5.54 -22.64
CA MET A 72 0.77 -4.68 -21.53
C MET A 72 -0.13 -3.45 -21.39
N GLU A 73 -0.41 -2.75 -22.50
CA GLU A 73 -1.33 -1.61 -22.50
C GLU A 73 -2.74 -2.02 -22.05
N ASN A 74 -3.22 -3.18 -22.53
CA ASN A 74 -4.53 -3.73 -22.14
C ASN A 74 -4.62 -3.97 -20.63
N ILE A 75 -3.62 -4.65 -20.06
CA ILE A 75 -3.56 -4.93 -18.62
C ILE A 75 -3.42 -3.64 -17.82
N ALA A 76 -2.52 -2.73 -18.21
CA ALA A 76 -2.32 -1.46 -17.53
C ALA A 76 -3.60 -0.61 -17.50
N CYS A 77 -4.36 -0.57 -18.60
CA CYS A 77 -5.66 0.11 -18.65
C CYS A 77 -6.66 -0.52 -17.67
N LEU A 78 -6.75 -1.85 -17.61
CA LEU A 78 -7.66 -2.56 -16.71
C LEU A 78 -7.29 -2.35 -15.23
N VAL A 79 -6.00 -2.35 -14.90
CA VAL A 79 -5.50 -2.02 -13.56
C VAL A 79 -5.85 -0.57 -13.19
N GLN A 80 -5.67 0.39 -14.11
CA GLN A 80 -6.06 1.79 -13.86
C GLN A 80 -7.55 1.94 -13.60
N CYS A 81 -8.40 1.27 -14.38
CA CYS A 81 -9.84 1.24 -14.16
C CYS A 81 -10.18 0.67 -12.76
N THR A 82 -9.50 -0.40 -12.37
CA THR A 82 -9.69 -1.06 -11.07
C THR A 82 -9.30 -0.13 -9.90
N HIS A 83 -8.20 0.61 -10.02
CA HIS A 83 -7.79 1.61 -9.02
C HIS A 83 -8.82 2.74 -8.87
N ILE A 84 -9.41 3.21 -9.98
CA ILE A 84 -10.40 4.30 -9.95
C ILE A 84 -11.68 3.84 -9.26
N VAL A 85 -12.21 2.66 -9.61
CA VAL A 85 -13.45 2.11 -9.05
C VAL A 85 -13.33 1.88 -7.54
N ASN A 86 -12.15 1.47 -7.06
CA ASN A 86 -11.90 1.15 -5.66
C ASN A 86 -11.27 2.32 -4.88
N SER A 87 -11.22 3.51 -5.46
CA SER A 87 -10.71 4.70 -4.78
C SER A 87 -11.68 5.16 -3.71
N ARG A 88 -11.18 5.58 -2.54
CA ARG A 88 -12.00 6.20 -1.48
C ARG A 88 -12.25 7.70 -1.70
N SER A 89 -11.56 8.29 -2.68
CA SER A 89 -11.73 9.68 -3.06
C SER A 89 -11.70 9.78 -4.58
N VAL A 90 -12.70 10.44 -5.16
CA VAL A 90 -12.82 10.62 -6.61
C VAL A 90 -12.99 12.10 -6.96
N LYS A 91 -12.60 12.44 -8.19
CA LYS A 91 -12.62 13.78 -8.79
C LYS A 91 -13.08 13.60 -10.23
N ILE A 92 -13.61 14.63 -10.85
CA ILE A 92 -14.10 14.60 -12.24
C ILE A 92 -13.01 14.09 -13.20
N VAL A 93 -11.74 14.48 -13.01
CA VAL A 93 -10.62 13.96 -13.82
C VAL A 93 -10.48 12.43 -13.81
N HIS A 94 -10.89 11.76 -12.73
CA HIS A 94 -10.84 10.29 -12.66
C HIS A 94 -11.92 9.64 -13.51
N THR A 95 -13.06 10.30 -13.70
CA THR A 95 -14.14 9.81 -14.57
C THR A 95 -13.68 9.77 -16.02
N GLN A 96 -13.09 10.88 -16.50
CA GLN A 96 -12.49 10.95 -17.83
C GLN A 96 -11.37 9.91 -18.01
N ARG A 97 -10.51 9.76 -17.00
CA ARG A 97 -9.43 8.78 -17.05
C ARG A 97 -9.95 7.34 -17.09
N PHE A 98 -11.05 7.04 -16.40
CA PHE A 98 -11.71 5.74 -16.50
C PHE A 98 -12.22 5.51 -17.92
N GLU A 99 -12.96 6.47 -18.49
CA GLU A 99 -13.48 6.39 -19.86
C GLU A 99 -12.36 6.12 -20.88
N ASP A 100 -11.27 6.88 -20.80
CA ASP A 100 -10.15 6.76 -21.73
C ASP A 100 -9.39 5.44 -21.58
N SER A 101 -9.22 4.96 -20.34
CA SER A 101 -8.54 3.69 -20.07
C SER A 101 -9.42 2.52 -20.50
N TYR A 102 -10.72 2.56 -20.21
CA TYR A 102 -11.65 1.50 -20.57
C TYR A 102 -11.88 1.43 -22.08
N ARG A 103 -11.92 2.57 -22.77
CA ARG A 103 -11.95 2.64 -24.24
C ARG A 103 -10.71 1.97 -24.85
N ARG A 104 -9.51 2.29 -24.35
CA ARG A 104 -8.25 1.68 -24.81
C ARG A 104 -8.17 0.20 -24.50
N TYR A 105 -8.63 -0.23 -23.32
CA TYR A 105 -8.78 -1.63 -22.97
C TYR A 105 -9.65 -2.36 -24.02
N ASN A 106 -10.84 -1.85 -24.34
CA ASN A 106 -11.70 -2.48 -25.35
C ASN A 106 -11.07 -2.52 -26.75
N GLN A 107 -10.42 -1.43 -27.17
CA GLN A 107 -9.73 -1.35 -28.47
C GLN A 107 -8.56 -2.34 -28.59
N THR A 108 -7.79 -2.49 -27.51
CA THR A 108 -6.66 -3.43 -27.46
C THR A 108 -7.17 -4.88 -27.33
N SER A 109 -8.20 -5.15 -26.52
CA SER A 109 -8.82 -6.46 -26.39
C SER A 109 -9.30 -7.00 -27.75
N LYS A 110 -9.92 -6.15 -28.58
CA LYS A 110 -10.33 -6.52 -29.94
C LYS A 110 -9.17 -6.95 -30.84
N LYS A 111 -7.97 -6.41 -30.62
CA LYS A 111 -6.77 -6.75 -31.40
C LYS A 111 -6.06 -8.00 -30.87
N ILE A 112 -6.12 -8.24 -29.57
CA ILE A 112 -5.38 -9.32 -28.89
C ILE A 112 -6.15 -10.64 -28.92
N PHE A 113 -7.46 -10.60 -28.72
CA PHE A 113 -8.30 -11.78 -28.56
C PHE A 113 -9.14 -12.03 -29.81
N GLU A 114 -8.84 -13.13 -30.50
CA GLU A 114 -9.70 -13.65 -31.57
C GLU A 114 -11.04 -14.09 -30.96
N ASN A 115 -12.16 -13.72 -31.59
CA ASN A 115 -13.52 -14.07 -31.17
C ASN A 115 -13.93 -13.58 -29.75
N LEU A 116 -13.53 -12.36 -29.37
CA LEU A 116 -13.91 -11.76 -28.09
C LEU A 116 -15.44 -11.74 -27.88
N THR A 117 -15.91 -12.44 -26.85
CA THR A 117 -17.32 -12.42 -26.45
C THR A 117 -17.61 -11.25 -25.51
N ILE A 118 -18.60 -10.42 -25.87
CA ILE A 118 -19.00 -9.26 -25.07
C ILE A 118 -20.02 -9.71 -24.01
N ASN A 119 -19.53 -9.93 -22.79
CA ASN A 119 -20.39 -10.15 -21.62
C ASN A 119 -21.11 -8.88 -21.15
N PRO A 120 -22.28 -8.99 -20.46
CA PRO A 120 -23.00 -7.85 -19.88
C PRO A 120 -22.14 -6.97 -18.97
N ASN A 121 -21.20 -7.55 -18.22
CA ASN A 121 -20.26 -6.81 -17.38
C ASN A 121 -19.43 -5.78 -18.16
N HIS A 122 -19.11 -6.06 -19.43
CA HIS A 122 -18.41 -5.10 -20.27
C HIS A 122 -19.26 -3.87 -20.58
N HIS A 123 -20.58 -4.07 -20.74
CA HIS A 123 -21.54 -2.99 -20.92
C HIS A 123 -21.78 -2.23 -19.61
N TYR A 124 -21.95 -2.92 -18.49
CA TYR A 124 -22.14 -2.28 -17.18
C TYR A 124 -20.99 -1.35 -16.81
N ALA A 125 -19.75 -1.76 -17.12
CA ALA A 125 -18.58 -0.92 -16.86
C ALA A 125 -18.58 0.40 -17.65
N LEU A 126 -19.33 0.52 -18.75
CA LEU A 126 -19.45 1.80 -19.49
C LEU A 126 -20.18 2.88 -18.68
N HIS A 127 -21.00 2.50 -17.70
CA HIS A 127 -21.78 3.43 -16.86
C HIS A 127 -21.06 3.84 -15.58
N ILE A 128 -19.88 3.27 -15.30
CA ILE A 128 -19.08 3.61 -14.11
C ILE A 128 -18.75 5.11 -14.02
N PRO A 129 -18.38 5.81 -15.10
CA PRO A 129 -18.13 7.25 -15.06
C PRO A 129 -19.32 8.06 -14.57
N GLU A 130 -20.52 7.79 -15.08
CA GLU A 130 -21.77 8.44 -14.66
C GLU A 130 -22.11 8.10 -13.21
N GLN A 131 -21.94 6.84 -12.81
CA GLN A 131 -22.14 6.40 -11.42
C GLN A 131 -21.20 7.13 -10.46
N ILE A 132 -19.92 7.29 -10.81
CA ILE A 132 -18.95 8.04 -10.00
C ILE A 132 -19.34 9.52 -9.90
N LYS A 133 -19.83 10.13 -10.99
CA LYS A 133 -20.29 11.53 -10.99
C LYS A 133 -21.50 11.73 -10.08
N LEU A 134 -22.41 10.75 -10.03
CA LEU A 134 -23.66 10.84 -9.28
C LEU A 134 -23.50 10.48 -7.80
N TRP A 135 -22.76 9.41 -7.50
CA TRP A 135 -22.67 8.82 -6.16
C TRP A 135 -21.34 9.05 -5.46
N GLY A 136 -20.31 9.51 -6.18
CA GLY A 136 -18.95 9.60 -5.66
C GLY A 136 -18.24 8.23 -5.66
N PRO A 137 -17.37 7.95 -4.66
CA PRO A 137 -16.64 6.68 -4.57
C PRO A 137 -17.56 5.45 -4.59
N LEU A 138 -17.37 4.54 -5.56
CA LEU A 138 -18.27 3.39 -5.72
C LEU A 138 -18.17 2.34 -4.62
N GLY A 139 -17.06 2.32 -3.87
CA GLY A 139 -16.90 1.44 -2.71
C GLY A 139 -17.94 1.68 -1.61
N GLU A 140 -18.48 2.90 -1.50
CA GLU A 140 -19.46 3.27 -0.46
C GLU A 140 -20.89 2.85 -0.83
N VAL A 141 -21.18 2.66 -2.12
CA VAL A 141 -22.49 2.20 -2.63
C VAL A 141 -22.49 0.72 -2.98
N ALA A 142 -21.37 0.03 -2.80
CA ALA A 142 -21.28 -1.41 -3.03
C ALA A 142 -22.10 -2.19 -1.98
N GLU A 143 -22.73 -3.27 -2.42
CA GLU A 143 -23.57 -4.12 -1.55
C GLU A 143 -22.79 -4.98 -0.54
N TRP A 144 -21.49 -4.73 -0.34
CA TRP A 144 -20.67 -5.48 0.62
C TRP A 144 -21.20 -5.42 2.04
N THR A 145 -21.81 -4.30 2.43
CA THR A 145 -22.46 -4.17 3.74
C THR A 145 -23.71 -5.04 3.82
N GLY A 146 -24.49 -5.12 2.73
CA GLY A 146 -25.63 -6.02 2.60
C GLY A 146 -25.23 -7.50 2.66
N GLU A 147 -24.18 -7.90 1.93
CA GLU A 147 -23.68 -9.27 1.97
C GLU A 147 -23.18 -9.67 3.38
N ARG A 148 -22.46 -8.77 4.06
CA ARG A 148 -22.03 -8.98 5.45
C ARG A 148 -23.23 -9.12 6.39
N LEU A 149 -24.26 -8.30 6.19
CA LEU A 149 -25.51 -8.37 6.93
C LEU A 149 -26.21 -9.72 6.72
N ILE A 150 -26.32 -10.17 5.48
CA ILE A 150 -26.89 -11.49 5.14
C ILE A 150 -26.10 -12.62 5.82
N GLY A 151 -24.76 -12.54 5.80
CA GLY A 151 -23.90 -13.50 6.50
C GLY A 151 -24.16 -13.55 8.01
N LYS A 152 -24.28 -12.38 8.66
CA LYS A 152 -24.64 -12.30 10.09
C LYS A 152 -26.03 -12.91 10.33
N MET A 153 -27.02 -12.61 9.48
CA MET A 153 -28.36 -13.17 9.62
C MET A 153 -28.35 -14.69 9.46
N HIS A 154 -27.59 -15.26 8.53
CA HIS A 154 -27.45 -16.72 8.40
C HIS A 154 -26.83 -17.39 9.63
N SER A 155 -26.01 -16.67 10.40
CA SER A 155 -25.40 -17.21 11.64
C SER A 155 -26.35 -17.25 12.84
N ILE A 156 -27.49 -16.56 12.77
CA ILE A 156 -28.49 -16.56 13.83
C ILE A 156 -29.16 -17.93 13.86
N GLN A 157 -29.02 -18.65 14.98
CA GLN A 157 -29.76 -19.88 15.19
C GLN A 157 -31.26 -19.58 15.24
N THR A 158 -32.03 -20.34 14.47
CA THR A 158 -33.49 -20.18 14.40
C THR A 158 -34.16 -21.50 14.78
N ASN A 159 -35.32 -21.41 15.44
CA ASN A 159 -36.08 -22.60 15.85
C ASN A 159 -36.93 -23.19 14.69
N HIS A 160 -36.65 -22.80 13.44
CA HIS A 160 -37.32 -23.23 12.20
C HIS A 160 -38.87 -23.13 12.19
N ARG A 161 -39.47 -22.35 13.08
CA ARG A 161 -40.91 -22.08 13.10
C ARG A 161 -41.23 -20.95 12.13
N MET A 162 -41.82 -21.29 10.98
CA MET A 162 -42.35 -20.29 10.04
C MET A 162 -43.39 -19.41 10.73
N GLY A 163 -43.31 -18.08 10.51
CA GLY A 163 -44.18 -17.08 11.15
C GLY A 163 -43.61 -16.46 12.44
N GLU A 164 -42.71 -17.16 13.14
CA GLU A 164 -41.93 -16.61 14.29
C GLU A 164 -40.50 -16.24 13.88
N LEU A 165 -40.07 -16.68 12.70
CA LEU A 165 -38.71 -16.55 12.16
C LEU A 165 -38.33 -15.09 11.93
N GLU A 166 -39.21 -14.34 11.28
CA GLU A 166 -39.01 -12.93 10.90
C GLU A 166 -38.87 -12.07 12.16
N GLY A 167 -39.75 -12.28 13.14
CA GLY A 167 -39.71 -11.60 14.43
C GLY A 167 -38.45 -11.95 15.23
N THR A 168 -38.03 -13.21 15.21
CA THR A 168 -36.79 -13.66 15.86
C THR A 168 -35.56 -13.05 15.20
N MET A 169 -35.48 -13.08 13.87
CA MET A 169 -34.39 -12.48 13.10
C MET A 169 -34.27 -11.00 13.39
N MET A 170 -35.36 -10.24 13.29
CA MET A 170 -35.37 -8.82 13.56
C MET A 170 -34.95 -8.50 15.00
N LYS A 171 -35.49 -9.24 15.98
CA LYS A 171 -35.15 -9.03 17.40
C LYS A 171 -33.68 -9.32 17.70
N ARG A 172 -33.15 -10.43 17.18
CA ARG A 172 -31.73 -10.80 17.33
C ARG A 172 -30.82 -9.82 16.63
N PHE A 173 -31.19 -9.38 15.43
CA PHE A 173 -30.44 -8.38 14.70
C PHE A 173 -30.35 -7.04 15.47
N CYS A 174 -31.49 -6.51 15.94
CA CYS A 174 -31.48 -5.28 16.74
C CYS A 174 -30.76 -5.44 18.09
N GLN A 175 -30.67 -6.66 18.65
CA GLN A 175 -29.85 -6.93 19.82
C GLN A 175 -28.36 -6.86 19.49
N ILE A 176 -27.93 -7.49 18.38
CA ILE A 176 -26.55 -7.45 17.89
C ILE A 176 -26.14 -6.01 17.58
N GLN A 177 -26.97 -5.24 16.89
CA GLN A 177 -26.67 -3.83 16.59
C GLN A 177 -26.52 -2.98 17.84
N ARG A 178 -27.39 -3.16 18.84
CA ARG A 178 -27.29 -2.45 20.12
C ARG A 178 -26.03 -2.83 20.88
N LEU A 179 -25.64 -4.10 20.82
CA LEU A 179 -24.40 -4.59 21.42
C LEU A 179 -23.18 -4.00 20.69
N GLU A 180 -23.19 -3.98 19.35
CA GLU A 180 -22.13 -3.37 18.53
C GLU A 180 -22.00 -1.86 18.73
N ALA A 181 -23.10 -1.18 19.07
CA ALA A 181 -23.12 0.25 19.36
C ALA A 181 -22.68 0.59 20.80
N GLN A 182 -22.57 -0.39 21.70
CA GLN A 182 -22.04 -0.15 23.04
C GLN A 182 -20.52 0.02 22.99
N ASP A 183 -20.02 1.09 23.60
CA ASP A 183 -18.59 1.31 23.79
C ASP A 183 -17.95 0.10 24.48
N GLY A 184 -16.92 -0.47 23.86
CA GLY A 184 -16.20 -1.65 24.36
C GLY A 184 -16.61 -3.00 23.73
N PHE A 185 -17.66 -3.09 22.92
CA PHE A 185 -17.95 -4.35 22.20
C PHE A 185 -16.85 -4.72 21.21
N SER A 186 -16.32 -3.72 20.49
CA SER A 186 -15.11 -3.84 19.66
C SER A 186 -13.95 -4.44 20.45
N ASP A 187 -13.79 -4.04 21.72
CA ASP A 187 -12.73 -4.50 22.61
C ASP A 187 -12.96 -5.93 23.12
N LEU A 188 -14.22 -6.35 23.28
CA LEU A 188 -14.62 -7.70 23.70
C LEU A 188 -14.51 -8.73 22.57
N THR A 189 -14.85 -8.36 21.33
CA THR A 189 -14.75 -9.26 20.17
C THR A 189 -13.34 -9.39 19.59
N ASP A 190 -12.46 -8.45 19.93
CA ASP A 190 -11.03 -8.59 19.74
C ASP A 190 -10.47 -9.63 20.73
N SER A 191 -10.72 -10.92 20.45
CA SER A 191 -10.14 -12.06 21.18
C SER A 191 -8.60 -12.09 21.21
N ASN A 192 -7.95 -11.10 20.59
CA ASN A 192 -6.50 -10.85 20.60
C ASN A 192 -6.06 -9.69 21.49
N LYS A 193 -6.98 -8.96 22.15
CA LYS A 193 -6.63 -8.02 23.22
C LYS A 193 -6.42 -8.80 24.51
N LYS A 194 -5.19 -9.27 24.74
CA LYS A 194 -4.69 -9.30 26.13
C LYS A 194 -4.93 -7.89 26.68
N VAL A 195 -5.72 -7.82 27.75
CA VAL A 195 -6.05 -6.64 28.53
C VAL A 195 -4.89 -5.65 28.50
N ASN A 196 -5.09 -4.53 27.81
CA ASN A 196 -4.17 -3.39 27.85
C ASN A 196 -4.52 -2.58 29.12
N GLU A 197 -4.25 -3.17 30.28
CA GLU A 197 -3.69 -2.35 31.35
C GLU A 197 -2.44 -1.71 30.75
N GLN A 198 -2.26 -0.40 30.98
CA GLN A 198 -1.14 0.46 30.57
C GLN A 198 0.19 -0.30 30.47
N SER A 199 0.39 -1.02 29.37
CA SER A 199 1.53 -1.91 29.26
C SER A 199 2.70 -1.04 28.88
N GLU A 200 3.69 -1.02 29.77
CA GLU A 200 4.99 -0.40 29.51
C GLU A 200 5.45 -0.75 28.09
N PRO A 201 6.04 0.21 27.37
CA PRO A 201 6.42 0.01 25.99
C PRO A 201 7.35 -1.19 25.89
N ARG A 202 6.85 -2.29 25.33
CA ARG A 202 7.66 -3.48 25.03
C ARG A 202 8.74 -3.06 24.04
N GLY A 203 9.97 -3.03 24.52
CA GLY A 203 11.15 -2.74 23.74
C GLY A 203 12.40 -3.09 24.53
N ARG A 204 13.52 -3.20 23.83
CA ARG A 204 14.81 -3.44 24.47
C ARG A 204 15.50 -2.09 24.63
N ALA A 205 15.79 -1.70 25.87
CA ALA A 205 16.70 -0.60 26.12
C ALA A 205 18.10 -1.05 25.69
N VAL A 206 18.67 -0.34 24.72
CA VAL A 206 19.98 -0.65 24.16
C VAL A 206 20.79 0.63 24.10
N ILE A 207 22.04 0.55 24.55
CA ILE A 207 23.02 1.62 24.37
C ILE A 207 23.36 1.66 22.88
N MET A 208 23.09 2.78 22.23
CA MET A 208 23.41 2.96 20.82
C MET A 208 24.92 2.87 20.59
N ASP A 209 25.32 2.38 19.42
CA ASP A 209 26.68 2.59 18.95
C ASP A 209 26.90 4.09 18.65
N ASN A 210 28.17 4.51 18.59
CA ASN A 210 28.51 5.92 18.39
C ASN A 210 27.98 6.44 17.05
N ASP A 211 28.00 5.64 15.99
CA ASP A 211 27.56 6.07 14.66
C ASP A 211 26.05 6.36 14.63
N LEU A 212 25.25 5.49 15.26
CA LEU A 212 23.82 5.67 15.41
C LEU A 212 23.49 6.86 16.33
N TYR A 213 24.24 7.00 17.43
CA TYR A 213 24.06 8.13 18.34
C TYR A 213 24.28 9.47 17.62
N GLU A 214 25.38 9.61 16.87
CA GLU A 214 25.71 10.84 16.15
C GLU A 214 24.71 11.12 15.01
N GLN A 215 24.27 10.09 14.27
CA GLN A 215 23.23 10.25 13.24
C GLN A 215 21.90 10.70 13.85
N LEU A 216 21.50 10.11 14.98
CA LEU A 216 20.28 10.48 15.69
C LEU A 216 20.40 11.90 16.26
N LEU A 217 21.53 12.23 16.89
CA LEU A 217 21.77 13.56 17.43
C LEU A 217 21.69 14.64 16.35
N ALA A 218 22.33 14.42 15.19
CA ALA A 218 22.28 15.36 14.06
C ALA A 218 20.84 15.59 13.58
N TYR A 219 20.04 14.53 13.44
CA TYR A 219 18.61 14.64 13.11
C TYR A 219 17.82 15.41 14.18
N MET A 220 18.11 15.13 15.45
CA MET A 220 17.43 15.73 16.58
C MET A 220 17.76 17.21 16.71
N GLN A 221 19.00 17.64 16.47
CA GLN A 221 19.40 19.06 16.50
C GLN A 221 18.76 19.88 15.39
N VAL A 222 18.49 19.27 14.23
CA VAL A 222 17.72 19.92 13.15
C VAL A 222 16.26 20.12 13.57
N THR A 223 15.69 19.17 14.31
CA THR A 223 14.27 19.16 14.69
C THR A 223 14.00 19.96 15.98
N ILE A 224 14.92 19.86 16.94
CA ILE A 224 14.90 20.45 18.28
C ILE A 224 16.33 20.99 18.55
N PRO A 225 16.60 22.27 18.24
CA PRO A 225 17.94 22.85 18.35
C PRO A 225 18.56 22.83 19.76
N GLU A 226 17.74 22.64 20.79
CA GLU A 226 18.16 22.60 22.20
C GLU A 226 18.84 21.29 22.60
N VAL A 227 18.75 20.24 21.77
CA VAL A 227 19.28 18.91 22.07
C VAL A 227 20.82 18.92 22.07
N ARG A 228 21.39 18.44 23.17
CA ARG A 228 22.85 18.38 23.39
C ARG A 228 23.38 16.95 23.41
N HIS A 229 24.62 16.83 22.94
CA HIS A 229 25.41 15.60 23.04
C HIS A 229 25.70 15.27 24.51
N HIS A 230 25.55 14.00 24.91
CA HIS A 230 25.67 13.58 26.31
C HIS A 230 27.06 13.83 26.92
N GLN A 231 28.12 13.77 26.11
CA GLN A 231 29.51 14.00 26.54
C GLN A 231 29.94 15.48 26.55
N SER A 232 29.10 16.42 26.10
CA SER A 232 29.47 17.86 26.02
C SER A 232 29.36 18.57 27.36
N LEU A 233 30.23 18.17 28.29
CA LEU A 233 30.31 18.68 29.66
C LEU A 233 31.03 20.04 29.72
N PRO A 234 30.67 20.93 30.66
CA PRO A 234 29.57 20.80 31.63
C PRO A 234 28.20 21.14 31.03
N HIS A 235 27.16 20.47 31.53
CA HIS A 235 25.77 20.72 31.13
C HIS A 235 25.12 21.78 32.01
N PRO A 236 24.37 22.75 31.43
CA PRO A 236 23.49 23.64 32.18
C PRO A 236 22.42 22.87 32.97
N ILE A 237 21.87 23.52 34.01
CA ILE A 237 20.67 23.04 34.70
C ILE A 237 19.52 23.00 33.68
N ASP A 238 18.76 21.90 33.66
CA ASP A 238 17.68 21.61 32.71
C ASP A 238 18.11 21.42 31.24
N ALA A 239 19.37 21.08 30.97
CA ALA A 239 19.83 20.77 29.63
C ALA A 239 19.04 19.60 28.98
N CYS A 240 18.53 19.82 27.77
CA CYS A 240 17.90 18.79 26.95
C CYS A 240 18.97 17.87 26.36
N ILE A 241 19.31 16.80 27.06
CA ILE A 241 20.39 15.88 26.67
C ILE A 241 19.79 14.65 26.00
N LEU A 242 20.31 14.29 24.82
CA LEU A 242 20.00 13.00 24.21
C LEU A 242 20.77 11.90 24.94
N GLN A 243 20.04 11.02 25.63
CA GLN A 243 20.66 9.90 26.31
C GLN A 243 21.13 8.81 25.33
N PRO A 244 22.23 8.09 25.62
CA PRO A 244 22.74 7.04 24.75
C PRO A 244 21.89 5.76 24.78
N ASP A 245 21.07 5.56 25.81
CA ASP A 245 20.10 4.48 25.90
C ASP A 245 18.77 4.88 25.25
N VAL A 246 18.38 4.13 24.22
CA VAL A 246 17.06 4.26 23.58
C VAL A 246 16.35 2.93 23.56
N LEU A 247 15.03 3.01 23.42
CA LEU A 247 14.17 1.85 23.41
C LEU A 247 13.87 1.44 21.95
N PHE A 248 14.34 0.27 21.56
CA PHE A 248 14.04 -0.31 20.25
C PHE A 248 12.73 -1.11 20.30
N GLN A 249 11.89 -0.93 19.28
CA GLN A 249 10.61 -1.61 19.13
C GLN A 249 10.58 -2.46 17.85
N SER A 250 9.91 -3.61 17.90
CA SER A 250 9.70 -4.45 16.71
C SER A 250 8.57 -3.96 15.82
N THR A 251 7.58 -3.27 16.42
CA THR A 251 6.34 -2.84 15.76
C THR A 251 5.84 -1.53 16.36
N HIS A 252 5.17 -0.71 15.54
CA HIS A 252 4.55 0.53 15.99
C HIS A 252 3.23 0.79 15.25
N LEU A 253 2.27 1.43 15.92
CA LEU A 253 1.01 1.86 15.30
C LEU A 253 1.08 3.34 14.94
N CYS A 254 1.28 3.63 13.67
CA CYS A 254 1.20 4.97 13.11
C CYS A 254 -0.28 5.37 12.88
N ASN A 255 -0.66 6.59 13.28
CA ASN A 255 -1.94 7.24 12.96
C ASN A 255 -3.21 6.35 13.07
N HIS A 256 -3.34 5.62 14.19
CA HIS A 256 -4.46 4.73 14.58
C HIS A 256 -4.78 3.53 13.66
N THR A 257 -4.31 3.53 12.41
CA THR A 257 -4.72 2.55 11.39
C THR A 257 -3.54 1.83 10.73
N ILE A 258 -2.35 2.43 10.75
CA ILE A 258 -1.19 1.92 10.00
C ILE A 258 -0.21 1.27 10.97
N ARG A 259 -0.21 -0.05 11.03
CA ARG A 259 0.79 -0.78 11.83
C ARG A 259 2.03 -1.08 10.99
N VAL A 260 3.17 -0.59 11.43
CA VAL A 260 4.49 -0.83 10.81
C VAL A 260 5.32 -1.78 11.66
N SER A 261 6.30 -2.44 11.04
CA SER A 261 7.20 -3.39 11.70
C SER A 261 8.60 -3.34 11.08
N VAL A 262 9.62 -3.72 11.85
CA VAL A 262 10.98 -3.92 11.32
C VAL A 262 11.03 -5.13 10.38
N ALA A 263 10.34 -6.20 10.77
CA ALA A 263 10.23 -7.42 9.96
C ALA A 263 9.14 -7.30 8.88
N SER A 264 9.27 -8.06 7.80
CA SER A 264 8.19 -8.27 6.82
C SER A 264 6.93 -8.83 7.49
N PRO A 265 5.72 -8.51 6.99
CA PRO A 265 5.46 -7.85 5.71
C PRO A 265 5.21 -6.34 5.78
N ASN A 266 5.14 -5.73 6.96
CA ASN A 266 4.80 -4.31 7.13
C ASN A 266 6.05 -3.42 7.32
N ASN A 267 7.17 -3.81 6.72
CA ASN A 267 8.45 -3.10 6.82
C ASN A 267 8.75 -2.16 5.66
N CYS A 268 7.95 -2.18 4.60
CA CYS A 268 8.07 -1.22 3.50
C CYS A 268 6.99 -0.15 3.64
N ILE A 269 7.38 1.12 3.60
CA ILE A 269 6.50 2.26 3.83
C ILE A 269 6.62 3.32 2.74
N CYS A 270 5.52 4.03 2.56
CA CYS A 270 5.39 5.24 1.77
C CYS A 270 5.21 6.39 2.77
N PHE A 271 6.06 7.41 2.70
CA PHE A 271 6.07 8.53 3.63
C PHE A 271 6.25 9.85 2.88
N LYS A 272 5.95 10.97 3.56
CA LYS A 272 5.95 12.30 2.96
C LYS A 272 6.99 13.19 3.61
N VAL A 273 7.92 13.75 2.82
CA VAL A 273 8.97 14.69 3.24
C VAL A 273 8.91 15.92 2.36
N GLN A 274 8.78 17.12 2.97
CA GLN A 274 8.75 18.40 2.23
C GLN A 274 7.79 18.39 1.01
N GLN A 275 6.58 17.84 1.19
CA GLN A 275 5.56 17.62 0.16
C GLN A 275 5.85 16.52 -0.87
N ASN A 276 7.05 15.95 -0.91
CA ASN A 276 7.41 14.83 -1.76
C ASN A 276 7.07 13.49 -1.11
N ILE A 277 6.60 12.57 -1.93
CA ILE A 277 6.30 11.20 -1.55
C ILE A 277 7.49 10.33 -1.88
N GLU A 278 7.90 9.56 -0.88
CA GLU A 278 9.08 8.73 -0.92
C GLU A 278 8.81 7.38 -0.26
N TYR A 279 9.75 6.46 -0.46
CA TYR A 279 9.61 5.06 -0.10
C TYR A 279 10.84 4.58 0.65
N GLY A 280 10.65 3.65 1.57
CA GLY A 280 11.72 3.18 2.44
C GLY A 280 11.42 1.84 3.10
N PHE A 281 12.48 1.09 3.40
CA PHE A 281 12.41 -0.04 4.31
C PHE A 281 12.73 0.42 5.72
N ILE A 282 11.95 -0.01 6.71
CA ILE A 282 12.22 0.25 8.12
C ILE A 282 13.36 -0.66 8.57
N HIS A 283 14.44 -0.06 9.05
CA HIS A 283 15.55 -0.74 9.68
C HIS A 283 15.34 -0.81 11.20
N ASP A 284 15.05 0.33 11.84
CA ASP A 284 14.79 0.40 13.28
C ASP A 284 13.56 1.25 13.61
N ILE A 285 12.90 0.91 14.71
CA ILE A 285 11.87 1.75 15.34
C ILE A 285 12.41 2.13 16.72
N ILE A 286 12.68 3.41 16.91
CA ILE A 286 13.36 3.92 18.10
C ILE A 286 12.42 4.86 18.84
N ARG A 287 12.16 4.58 20.11
CA ARG A 287 11.47 5.50 21.00
C ARG A 287 12.50 6.36 21.72
N VAL A 288 12.40 7.67 21.50
CA VAL A 288 13.26 8.68 22.11
C VAL A 288 12.49 9.37 23.22
N THR A 289 13.16 9.58 24.36
CA THR A 289 12.66 10.36 25.49
C THR A 289 13.68 11.43 25.81
N LEU A 290 13.25 12.70 25.74
CA LEU A 290 14.09 13.84 26.06
C LEU A 290 13.58 14.52 27.33
N PRO A 291 14.47 15.08 28.18
CA PRO A 291 14.06 15.92 29.30
C PRO A 291 13.16 17.07 28.83
N GLY A 292 12.02 17.28 29.49
CA GLY A 292 11.08 18.36 29.15
C GLY A 292 10.17 18.11 27.94
N HIS A 293 10.31 16.98 27.24
CA HIS A 293 9.47 16.62 26.09
C HIS A 293 8.72 15.30 26.29
N GLN A 294 7.57 15.17 25.63
CA GLN A 294 6.87 13.90 25.53
C GLN A 294 7.69 12.90 24.71
N SER A 295 7.72 11.62 25.10
CA SER A 295 8.36 10.59 24.29
C SER A 295 7.72 10.50 22.91
N PHE A 296 8.53 10.28 21.88
CA PHE A 296 8.06 10.04 20.52
C PHE A 296 8.84 8.91 19.85
N ASN A 297 8.31 8.42 18.73
CA ASN A 297 8.89 7.32 17.99
C ASN A 297 9.42 7.83 16.65
N LEU A 298 10.63 7.41 16.32
CA LEU A 298 11.29 7.66 15.05
C LEU A 298 11.49 6.34 14.32
N LEU A 299 11.47 6.42 12.99
CA LEU A 299 11.81 5.31 12.11
C LEU A 299 13.16 5.60 11.49
N ARG A 300 14.11 4.69 11.69
CA ARG A 300 15.35 4.65 10.90
C ARG A 300 15.07 3.82 9.66
N ILE A 301 15.24 4.41 8.49
CA ILE A 301 14.83 3.81 7.22
C ILE A 301 15.97 3.74 6.21
N GLU A 302 15.96 2.70 5.38
CA GLU A 302 16.73 2.66 4.14
C GLU A 302 15.85 3.24 3.02
N ARG A 303 16.25 4.40 2.48
CA ARG A 303 15.52 5.02 1.37
C ARG A 303 15.56 4.15 0.12
N ILE A 304 14.47 4.22 -0.63
CA ILE A 304 14.38 3.65 -1.97
C ILE A 304 14.37 4.79 -2.99
N GLU A 305 15.39 4.84 -3.82
CA GLU A 305 15.48 5.83 -4.90
C GLU A 305 14.60 5.39 -6.08
N ASN A 306 13.62 6.22 -6.46
CA ASN A 306 12.76 5.94 -7.60
C ASN A 306 13.51 6.16 -8.92
N ARG A 307 13.63 5.10 -9.73
CA ARG A 307 14.45 5.10 -10.96
C ARG A 307 13.68 5.43 -12.23
N PHE A 308 12.34 5.38 -12.18
CA PHE A 308 11.46 5.50 -13.34
C PHE A 308 10.43 6.63 -13.19
N CYS A 309 10.80 7.68 -12.46
CA CYS A 309 9.96 8.87 -12.28
C CYS A 309 9.76 9.67 -13.58
N LYS A 310 8.84 10.63 -13.57
CA LYS A 310 8.61 11.54 -14.71
C LYS A 310 9.91 12.31 -15.00
N GLY A 311 10.39 12.24 -16.24
CA GLY A 311 11.65 12.87 -16.64
C GLY A 311 12.90 12.06 -16.37
N ALA A 312 12.79 10.82 -15.87
CA ALA A 312 13.93 9.91 -15.77
C ALA A 312 14.59 9.69 -17.14
N ARG A 313 15.88 9.35 -17.16
CA ARG A 313 16.58 8.98 -18.40
C ARG A 313 16.37 7.51 -18.78
N GLN A 314 16.09 6.68 -17.78
CA GLN A 314 15.92 5.23 -17.93
C GLN A 314 14.46 4.87 -18.24
N GLY A 315 14.28 3.87 -19.10
CA GLY A 315 12.99 3.41 -19.58
C GLY A 315 12.36 4.36 -20.61
N SER A 316 11.72 3.77 -21.61
CA SER A 316 10.90 4.50 -22.57
C SER A 316 9.74 5.24 -21.90
N SER A 317 9.20 6.26 -22.57
CA SER A 317 8.00 6.97 -22.10
C SER A 317 6.81 6.03 -21.91
N VAL A 318 6.67 5.03 -22.79
CA VAL A 318 5.64 4.00 -22.74
C VAL A 318 5.77 3.16 -21.48
N PHE A 319 6.97 2.65 -21.18
CA PHE A 319 7.22 1.86 -19.98
C PHE A 319 6.85 2.62 -18.69
N ARG A 320 7.33 3.86 -18.57
CA ARG A 320 7.02 4.72 -17.41
C ARG A 320 5.53 5.02 -17.31
N TYR A 321 4.85 5.17 -18.43
CA TYR A 321 3.41 5.38 -18.44
C TYR A 321 2.65 4.15 -17.93
N TRP A 322 3.06 2.93 -18.31
CA TRP A 322 2.46 1.71 -17.75
C TRP A 322 2.65 1.59 -16.24
N LEU A 323 3.87 1.86 -15.74
CA LEU A 323 4.12 1.90 -14.29
C LEU A 323 3.20 2.90 -13.58
N TYR A 324 3.02 4.09 -14.17
CA TYR A 324 2.11 5.11 -13.65
C TYR A 324 0.64 4.62 -13.62
N GLN A 325 0.14 4.04 -14.71
CA GLN A 325 -1.23 3.51 -14.80
C GLN A 325 -1.49 2.43 -13.75
N MET A 326 -0.50 1.58 -13.52
CA MET A 326 -0.59 0.47 -12.56
C MET A 326 -0.30 0.89 -11.11
N LYS A 327 0.05 2.15 -10.87
CA LYS A 327 0.54 2.67 -9.58
C LYS A 327 1.76 1.93 -9.04
N THR A 328 2.63 1.49 -9.95
CA THR A 328 3.85 0.76 -9.62
C THR A 328 5.05 1.69 -9.62
N VAL A 329 5.91 1.53 -8.63
CA VAL A 329 7.20 2.21 -8.53
C VAL A 329 8.30 1.16 -8.61
N ILE A 330 9.31 1.41 -9.43
CA ILE A 330 10.54 0.62 -9.46
C ILE A 330 11.65 1.52 -8.91
N GLY A 331 12.33 1.04 -7.89
CA GLY A 331 13.40 1.77 -7.24
C GLY A 331 14.60 0.89 -6.90
N GLN A 332 15.62 1.55 -6.37
CA GLN A 332 16.85 0.92 -5.93
C GLN A 332 17.13 1.27 -4.48
N VAL A 333 17.50 0.26 -3.70
CA VAL A 333 17.97 0.42 -2.32
C VAL A 333 19.49 0.46 -2.31
N PHE A 334 20.05 1.40 -1.56
CA PHE A 334 21.49 1.48 -1.33
C PHE A 334 21.76 1.12 0.15
N PRO A 335 22.22 -0.11 0.43
CA PRO A 335 22.50 -0.54 1.79
C PRO A 335 23.44 0.41 2.52
N GLY A 336 23.20 0.63 3.81
CA GLY A 336 24.04 1.50 4.65
C GLY A 336 23.71 2.99 4.60
N ARG A 337 22.78 3.43 3.74
CA ARG A 337 22.27 4.81 3.75
C ARG A 337 20.96 4.88 4.53
N TYR A 338 21.07 5.33 5.78
CA TYR A 338 19.95 5.44 6.69
C TYR A 338 19.51 6.89 6.89
N ASP A 339 18.21 7.10 6.92
CA ASP A 339 17.61 8.38 7.32
C ASP A 339 16.62 8.18 8.46
N PHE A 340 16.39 9.24 9.22
CA PHE A 340 15.35 9.29 10.24
C PHE A 340 14.12 10.03 9.74
N ILE A 341 12.96 9.46 10.00
CA ILE A 341 11.66 10.12 9.79
C ILE A 341 10.76 9.96 11.02
N PRO A 342 9.87 10.92 11.29
CA PRO A 342 8.89 10.77 12.35
C PRO A 342 7.81 9.78 11.91
N THR A 343 7.22 9.04 12.85
CA THR A 343 6.12 8.09 12.55
C THR A 343 4.89 8.78 11.95
N SER A 344 4.70 10.07 12.21
CA SER A 344 3.64 10.90 11.64
C SER A 344 3.79 11.15 10.13
N ALA A 345 5.01 11.03 9.58
CA ALA A 345 5.26 11.20 8.15
C ALA A 345 4.76 10.00 7.31
N VAL A 346 4.53 8.84 7.93
CA VAL A 346 4.07 7.62 7.27
C VAL A 346 2.66 7.81 6.73
N GLN A 347 2.49 7.60 5.42
CA GLN A 347 1.22 7.73 4.72
C GLN A 347 0.54 6.37 4.49
N SER A 348 1.33 5.33 4.19
CA SER A 348 0.84 3.97 3.98
C SER A 348 1.95 2.94 4.05
N ILE A 349 1.59 1.68 4.27
CA ILE A 349 2.46 0.52 4.01
C ILE A 349 2.44 0.18 2.52
N VAL A 350 3.40 -0.62 2.08
CA VAL A 350 3.68 -0.84 0.66
C VAL A 350 3.79 -2.34 0.38
N ALA A 351 3.09 -2.82 -0.64
CA ALA A 351 3.31 -4.15 -1.21
C ALA A 351 4.54 -4.12 -2.10
N TYR A 352 5.42 -5.11 -2.00
CA TYR A 352 6.67 -5.08 -2.74
C TYR A 352 7.15 -6.46 -3.17
N ARG A 353 8.08 -6.46 -4.12
CA ARG A 353 8.87 -7.61 -4.55
C ARG A 353 10.30 -7.15 -4.78
N ARG A 354 11.28 -7.88 -4.23
CA ARG A 354 12.69 -7.62 -4.53
C ARG A 354 13.00 -8.16 -5.93
N LEU A 355 13.71 -7.38 -6.72
CA LEU A 355 14.07 -7.76 -8.09
C LEU A 355 15.42 -8.47 -8.10
N PRO A 356 15.62 -9.46 -8.98
CA PRO A 356 16.94 -10.03 -9.25
C PRO A 356 17.95 -8.94 -9.69
N ASN A 357 19.24 -9.20 -9.47
CA ASN A 357 20.30 -8.33 -9.97
C ASN A 357 20.24 -8.21 -11.50
N ASN A 358 20.61 -7.04 -12.02
CA ASN A 358 20.60 -6.69 -13.44
C ASN A 358 19.20 -6.65 -14.09
N THR A 359 18.13 -6.53 -13.31
CA THR A 359 16.77 -6.37 -13.83
C THR A 359 16.49 -4.90 -14.12
N TYR A 360 15.89 -4.58 -15.28
CA TYR A 360 15.54 -3.21 -15.68
C TYR A 360 16.71 -2.21 -15.68
N GLY A 361 17.93 -2.71 -15.91
CA GLY A 361 19.16 -1.91 -15.86
C GLY A 361 19.55 -1.46 -14.45
N LEU A 362 19.09 -2.16 -13.40
CA LEU A 362 19.52 -1.98 -12.01
C LEU A 362 20.51 -3.07 -11.64
N ASN A 363 21.76 -2.71 -11.35
CA ASN A 363 22.83 -3.69 -11.06
C ASN A 363 22.51 -4.54 -9.82
N SER A 364 21.99 -3.93 -8.76
CA SER A 364 21.66 -4.60 -7.50
C SER A 364 20.64 -3.81 -6.67
N GLY A 365 19.98 -4.47 -5.72
CA GLY A 365 19.08 -3.80 -4.77
C GLY A 365 17.79 -3.27 -5.40
N GLY A 366 17.41 -3.80 -6.56
CA GLY A 366 16.16 -3.43 -7.23
C GLY A 366 14.95 -3.88 -6.42
N VAL A 367 13.92 -3.03 -6.38
CA VAL A 367 12.65 -3.34 -5.73
C VAL A 367 11.52 -2.74 -6.54
N MET A 368 10.47 -3.53 -6.72
CA MET A 368 9.23 -3.12 -7.35
C MET A 368 8.14 -3.06 -6.29
N MET A 369 7.32 -2.01 -6.31
CA MET A 369 6.43 -1.72 -5.21
C MET A 369 5.12 -1.04 -5.64
N VAL A 370 4.06 -1.29 -4.89
CA VAL A 370 2.75 -0.66 -5.04
C VAL A 370 2.28 -0.16 -3.67
N PRO A 371 2.06 1.15 -3.49
CA PRO A 371 1.60 1.69 -2.22
C PRO A 371 0.16 1.23 -1.92
N VAL A 372 -0.08 0.84 -0.67
CA VAL A 372 -1.40 0.44 -0.17
C VAL A 372 -2.16 1.69 0.22
N ASN A 373 -2.51 2.49 -0.79
CA ASN A 373 -3.34 3.67 -0.63
C ASN A 373 -4.57 3.56 -1.52
N HIS A 374 -5.74 3.89 -0.96
CA HIS A 374 -7.02 3.87 -1.69
C HIS A 374 -7.18 5.11 -2.59
N LEU A 375 -6.08 5.55 -3.20
CA LEU A 375 -6.06 6.64 -4.17
C LEU A 375 -6.27 6.09 -5.58
N SER A 376 -6.97 6.85 -6.41
CA SER A 376 -7.29 6.52 -7.81
C SER A 376 -6.08 6.52 -8.74
N VAL A 377 -5.02 7.29 -8.41
CA VAL A 377 -3.84 7.50 -9.26
C VAL A 377 -2.57 7.51 -8.42
N LEU A 378 -1.43 7.21 -9.06
CA LEU A 378 -0.13 7.37 -8.42
C LEU A 378 0.13 8.85 -8.21
N GLN A 379 0.56 9.21 -7.01
CA GLN A 379 0.97 10.58 -6.73
C GLN A 379 2.34 10.82 -7.37
N ILE A 380 2.44 11.86 -8.19
CA ILE A 380 3.68 12.28 -8.81
C ILE A 380 4.17 13.50 -8.01
N ASN A 381 5.41 13.46 -7.54
CA ASN A 381 6.05 14.61 -6.93
C ASN A 381 6.11 15.73 -7.98
N SER A 382 5.63 16.92 -7.64
CA SER A 382 5.84 18.10 -8.46
C SER A 382 7.34 18.30 -8.57
N SER A 383 7.91 18.06 -9.74
CA SER A 383 9.34 18.29 -9.99
C SER A 383 9.68 19.73 -9.62
N ASN A 384 10.76 19.89 -8.85
CA ASN A 384 11.43 21.16 -8.58
C ASN A 384 11.42 22.07 -9.82
N ASN A 385 11.16 23.36 -9.58
CA ASN A 385 11.33 24.47 -10.50
C ASN A 385 12.50 24.26 -11.46
N LEU A 386 12.19 23.94 -12.71
CA LEU A 386 13.03 24.24 -13.86
C LEU A 386 12.11 24.82 -14.93
N ALA A 387 12.06 26.16 -14.94
CA ALA A 387 11.64 27.06 -16.00
C ALA A 387 10.38 26.65 -16.80
N GLU A 388 9.24 27.21 -16.41
CA GLU A 388 8.25 27.60 -17.41
C GLU A 388 8.90 28.61 -18.36
N GLY A 389 8.98 28.21 -19.61
CA GLY A 389 9.48 29.01 -20.71
C GLY A 389 9.17 28.27 -21.99
N HIS A 390 7.91 28.34 -22.42
CA HIS A 390 7.48 28.55 -23.80
C HIS A 390 5.97 28.78 -23.85
#